data_AF-A0A2K8PMV8-F1
#
_entry.id   AF-A0A2K8PMV8-F1
#
_cell.length_a   1.000
_cell.length_b   1.000
_cell.length_c   1.000
_cell.angle_alpha   90.00
_cell.angle_beta   90.00
_cell.angle_gamma   90.00
#
_symmetry.space_group_name_H-M   'P 1'
#
loop_
_entity.id
_entity.type
_entity.pdbx_description
1 polymer ?
#
loop_
_entity_poly.entity_id
_entity_poly.type
_entity_poly.pdbx_seq_one_letter_code
_entity_poly.pdbx_strand_id
1 'polypeptide(L)'
;MGGVIEFLMFGLVAAAAGLLLRRKHRQRQAAGPPAGIPCMARRPAGEGRWRPGRVHADGAGPRWEPARGPAVPLAGARAAAVRAPSVREGLSINPGSRIVACAAADGGPDVEIAVMALDLRELLDALPR
;
A
#
# COMPACT_ATOMS: atom_id res chain seq x y z
N MET A 1 12.39 14.89 49.90
CA MET A 1 11.19 14.10 49.51
C MET A 1 10.76 14.27 48.04
N GLY A 2 11.29 15.22 47.26
CA GLY A 2 10.92 15.40 45.84
C GLY A 2 11.35 14.25 44.90
N GLY A 3 12.53 13.65 45.11
CA GLY A 3 13.04 12.61 44.22
C GLY A 3 12.20 11.33 44.18
N VAL A 4 11.59 10.92 45.30
CA VAL A 4 10.77 9.68 45.35
C VAL A 4 9.48 9.84 44.52
N ILE A 5 8.83 11.00 44.60
CA ILE A 5 7.61 11.29 43.84
C ILE A 5 7.93 11.33 42.33
N GLU A 6 9.07 11.92 41.96
CA GLU A 6 9.52 11.99 40.58
C GLU A 6 9.78 10.60 39.98
N PHE A 7 10.47 9.71 40.70
CA PHE A 7 10.67 8.33 40.25
C PHE A 7 9.34 7.55 40.10
N LEU A 8 8.39 7.76 41.01
CA LEU A 8 7.06 7.12 40.92
C LEU A 8 6.29 7.62 39.70
N MET A 9 6.35 8.92 39.41
CA MET A 9 5.72 9.51 38.23
C MET A 9 6.31 8.96 36.93
N PHE A 10 7.64 8.89 36.82
CA PHE A 10 8.29 8.29 35.66
C PHE A 10 7.94 6.81 35.46
N GLY A 11 7.90 6.04 36.55
CA GLY A 11 7.48 4.64 36.52
C GLY A 11 6.04 4.47 36.00
N LEU A 12 5.12 5.31 36.47
CA LEU A 12 3.73 5.31 36.02
C LEU A 12 3.59 5.64 34.53
N VAL A 13 4.30 6.67 34.04
CA VAL A 13 4.28 7.05 32.62
C VAL A 13 4.84 5.93 31.74
N ALA A 14 5.97 5.33 32.13
CA ALA A 14 6.58 4.23 31.38
C ALA A 14 5.66 3.00 31.32
N ALA A 15 5.02 2.64 32.45
CA ALA A 15 4.08 1.53 32.51
C ALA A 15 2.84 1.80 31.63
N ALA A 16 2.29 3.02 31.69
CA ALA A 16 1.14 3.41 30.86
C ALA A 16 1.48 3.36 29.36
N ALA A 17 2.63 3.91 28.97
CA ALA A 17 3.11 3.86 27.59
C ALA A 17 3.31 2.42 27.10
N GLY A 18 3.93 1.56 27.92
CA GLY A 18 4.10 0.14 27.63
C GLY A 18 2.77 -0.60 27.44
N LEU A 19 1.78 -0.33 28.30
CA LEU A 19 0.44 -0.92 28.19
C LEU A 19 -0.26 -0.50 26.88
N LEU A 20 -0.19 0.78 26.52
CA LEU A 20 -0.79 1.32 25.30
C LEU A 20 -0.15 0.72 24.05
N LEU A 21 1.18 0.63 24.01
CA LEU A 21 1.91 -0.01 22.92
C LEU A 21 1.54 -1.48 22.79
N ARG A 22 1.49 -2.22 23.90
CA ARG A 22 1.08 -3.63 23.92
C ARG A 22 -0.37 -3.81 23.44
N ARG A 23 -1.28 -2.94 23.86
CA ARG A 23 -2.69 -2.96 23.43
C ARG A 23 -2.81 -2.70 21.94
N LYS A 24 -2.13 -1.67 21.42
CA LYS A 24 -2.10 -1.34 19.98
C LYS A 24 -1.47 -2.46 19.16
N HIS A 25 -0.41 -3.08 19.65
CA HIS A 25 0.24 -4.21 18.98
C HIS A 25 -0.69 -5.43 18.91
N ARG A 26 -1.34 -5.79 20.03
CA ARG A 26 -2.34 -6.86 20.05
C ARG A 26 -3.52 -6.59 19.12
N GLN A 27 -4.01 -5.35 19.06
CA GLN A 27 -5.06 -4.96 18.12
C GLN A 27 -4.62 -5.15 16.66
N ARG A 28 -3.39 -4.78 16.31
CA ARG A 28 -2.84 -5.00 14.97
C ARG A 28 -2.69 -6.48 14.62
N GLN A 29 -2.25 -7.29 15.58
CA GLN A 29 -2.15 -8.74 15.39
C GLN A 29 -3.52 -9.39 15.23
N ALA A 30 -4.50 -8.98 16.03
CA ALA A 30 -5.87 -9.49 15.97
C ALA A 30 -6.61 -9.09 14.68
N ALA A 31 -6.26 -7.94 14.08
CA ALA A 31 -6.83 -7.48 12.81
C ALA A 31 -6.37 -8.32 11.59
N GLY A 32 -5.38 -9.20 11.76
CA GLY A 32 -4.81 -9.98 10.66
C GLY A 32 -4.04 -9.11 9.65
N PRO A 33 -3.38 -9.75 8.66
CA PRO A 33 -2.79 -9.01 7.56
C PRO A 33 -3.90 -8.34 6.74
N PRO A 34 -3.80 -7.03 6.44
CA PRO A 34 -4.77 -6.35 5.59
C PRO A 34 -4.86 -7.03 4.22
N ALA A 35 -6.09 -7.34 3.79
CA ALA A 35 -6.37 -8.01 2.52
C ALA A 35 -5.94 -7.17 1.31
N GLY A 36 -5.66 -7.82 0.19
CA GLY A 36 -5.25 -7.19 -1.06
C GLY A 36 -3.75 -6.92 -1.16
N ILE A 37 -3.27 -6.84 -2.40
CA ILE A 37 -1.86 -6.74 -2.76
C ILE A 37 -1.37 -5.31 -2.47
N PRO A 38 -0.41 -5.11 -1.56
CA PRO A 38 0.09 -3.78 -1.25
C PRO A 38 0.84 -3.18 -2.45
N CYS A 39 0.46 -1.97 -2.85
CA CYS A 39 1.10 -1.30 -3.97
C CYS A 39 1.04 0.22 -3.85
N MET A 40 1.72 0.91 -4.76
CA MET A 40 1.41 2.29 -5.10
C MET A 40 0.86 2.34 -6.52
N ALA A 41 -0.04 3.27 -6.79
CA ALA A 41 -0.47 3.54 -8.15
C ALA A 41 -0.37 5.03 -8.48
N ARG A 42 -0.18 5.34 -9.75
CA ARG A 42 -0.36 6.69 -10.30
C ARG A 42 -1.25 6.65 -11.53
N ARG A 43 -2.08 7.66 -11.65
CA ARG A 43 -3.01 7.87 -12.75
C ARG A 43 -3.12 9.38 -13.02
N PRO A 44 -2.95 9.87 -14.26
CA PRO A 44 -2.53 9.10 -15.43
C PRO A 44 -1.11 8.52 -15.29
N ALA A 45 -0.80 7.46 -16.04
CA ALA A 45 0.55 6.91 -16.15
C ALA A 45 1.55 8.00 -16.57
N GLY A 46 2.79 7.91 -16.10
CA GLY A 46 3.86 8.89 -16.37
C GLY A 46 3.75 10.23 -15.64
N GLU A 47 2.53 10.75 -15.45
CA GLU A 47 2.30 12.13 -14.98
C GLU A 47 1.70 12.21 -13.57
N GLY A 48 0.96 11.18 -13.17
CA GLY A 48 0.27 11.15 -11.89
C GLY A 48 1.21 11.06 -10.68
N ARG A 49 0.72 11.55 -9.53
CA ARG A 49 1.40 11.34 -8.25
C ARG A 49 1.22 9.90 -7.78
N TRP A 50 2.31 9.28 -7.33
CA TRP A 50 2.25 7.99 -6.63
C TRP A 50 1.41 8.10 -5.36
N ARG A 51 0.43 7.20 -5.25
CA ARG A 51 -0.46 7.10 -4.10
C ARG A 51 -0.42 5.69 -3.55
N PRO A 52 -0.27 5.51 -2.23
CA PRO A 52 -0.31 4.18 -1.63
C PRO A 52 -1.73 3.63 -1.67
N GLY A 53 -1.85 2.33 -1.82
CA GLY A 53 -3.13 1.63 -1.82
C GLY A 53 -2.94 0.12 -1.88
N ARG A 54 -4.01 -0.58 -2.26
CA ARG A 54 -4.02 -2.03 -2.42
C ARG A 54 -4.80 -2.42 -3.65
N VAL A 55 -4.33 -3.45 -4.35
CA VAL A 55 -5.13 -4.09 -5.40
C VAL A 55 -5.95 -5.22 -4.77
N HIS A 56 -7.25 -5.20 -5.03
CA HIS A 56 -8.17 -6.24 -4.65
C HIS A 56 -8.67 -6.92 -5.92
N ALA A 57 -8.55 -8.24 -5.97
CA ALA A 57 -9.09 -9.08 -7.03
C ALA A 57 -10.18 -9.98 -6.44
N ASP A 58 -11.26 -9.35 -5.97
CA ASP A 58 -12.45 -10.09 -5.53
C ASP A 58 -13.37 -10.37 -6.72
N GLY A 59 -14.45 -11.13 -6.50
CA GLY A 59 -15.37 -11.58 -7.57
C GLY A 59 -16.07 -10.46 -8.36
N ALA A 60 -15.90 -9.19 -7.97
CA ALA A 60 -16.38 -8.02 -8.71
C ALA A 60 -15.36 -7.48 -9.74
N GLY A 61 -14.21 -8.14 -9.88
CA GLY A 61 -13.12 -7.75 -10.77
C GLY A 61 -12.04 -6.92 -10.05
N PRO A 62 -10.85 -6.81 -10.65
CA PRO A 62 -9.73 -6.14 -10.02
C PRO A 62 -10.02 -4.65 -9.82
N ARG A 63 -9.70 -4.13 -8.65
CA ARG A 63 -9.76 -2.69 -8.32
C ARG A 63 -8.55 -2.28 -7.50
N TRP A 64 -8.09 -1.05 -7.70
CA TRP A 64 -7.11 -0.43 -6.82
C TRP A 64 -7.81 0.49 -5.82
N GLU A 65 -7.64 0.21 -4.54
CA GLU A 65 -8.17 1.02 -3.45
C GLU A 65 -7.06 1.89 -2.86
N PRO A 66 -7.09 3.22 -3.04
CA PRO A 66 -6.10 4.10 -2.42
C PRO A 66 -6.29 4.13 -0.91
N ALA A 67 -5.21 4.36 -0.16
CA ALA A 67 -5.29 4.55 1.29
C ALA A 67 -6.16 5.74 1.71
N ARG A 68 -6.42 6.68 0.79
CA ARG A 68 -7.37 7.79 0.94
C ARG A 68 -8.03 8.05 -0.41
N GLY A 69 -9.35 8.13 -0.46
CA GLY A 69 -10.13 8.43 -1.67
C GLY A 69 -10.91 7.23 -2.22
N PRO A 70 -11.62 7.41 -3.35
CA PRO A 70 -12.44 6.35 -3.94
C PRO A 70 -11.59 5.25 -4.58
N ALA A 71 -12.09 4.02 -4.53
CA ALA A 71 -11.53 2.89 -5.26
C ALA A 71 -11.63 3.12 -6.78
N VAL A 72 -10.61 2.66 -7.50
CA VAL A 72 -10.50 2.78 -8.96
C VAL A 72 -10.63 1.38 -9.57
N PRO A 73 -11.65 1.14 -10.42
CA PRO A 73 -11.78 -0.14 -11.08
C PRO A 73 -10.61 -0.38 -12.06
N LEU A 74 -10.08 -1.60 -12.04
CA LEU A 74 -9.08 -2.12 -12.96
C LEU A 74 -9.65 -3.24 -13.85
N ALA A 75 -10.97 -3.45 -13.84
CA ALA A 75 -11.64 -4.56 -14.54
C ALA A 75 -11.40 -4.59 -16.06
N GLY A 76 -11.02 -3.47 -16.65
CA GLY A 76 -10.59 -3.40 -18.04
C GLY A 76 -9.10 -3.09 -18.24
N ALA A 77 -8.34 -3.02 -17.15
CA ALA A 77 -6.95 -2.58 -17.19
C ALA A 77 -6.00 -3.74 -17.50
N ARG A 78 -5.58 -3.90 -18.76
CA ARG A 78 -4.68 -4.98 -19.18
C ARG A 78 -3.21 -4.63 -18.89
N ALA A 79 -2.45 -5.56 -18.34
CA ALA A 79 -1.01 -5.40 -18.16
C ALA A 79 -0.31 -5.29 -19.53
N ALA A 80 0.23 -4.11 -19.84
CA ALA A 80 0.88 -3.80 -21.11
C ALA A 80 2.40 -3.95 -21.05
N ALA A 81 3.01 -3.64 -19.91
CA ALA A 81 4.47 -3.74 -19.72
C ALA A 81 4.84 -3.85 -18.23
N VAL A 82 5.99 -4.45 -17.95
CA VAL A 82 6.59 -4.50 -16.61
C VAL A 82 8.02 -3.96 -16.68
N ARG A 83 8.39 -3.05 -15.78
CA ARG A 83 9.73 -2.45 -15.73
C ARG A 83 10.22 -2.18 -14.31
N ALA A 84 11.51 -1.93 -14.18
CA ALA A 84 12.09 -1.37 -12.95
C ALA A 84 11.74 0.13 -12.82
N PRO A 85 11.66 0.65 -11.58
CA PRO A 85 11.64 2.08 -11.34
C PRO A 85 12.90 2.76 -11.89
N SER A 86 12.73 3.95 -12.46
CA SER A 86 13.86 4.86 -12.70
C SER A 86 14.42 5.38 -11.38
N VAL A 87 15.61 6.00 -11.41
CA VAL A 87 16.22 6.63 -10.22
C VAL A 87 15.28 7.66 -9.59
N ARG A 88 14.63 8.50 -10.41
CA ARG A 88 13.69 9.51 -9.93
C ARG A 88 12.46 8.88 -9.26
N GLU A 89 11.93 7.81 -9.85
CA GLU A 89 10.80 7.07 -9.25
C GLU A 89 11.21 6.38 -7.95
N GLY A 90 12.42 5.83 -7.86
CA GLY A 90 12.96 5.21 -6.64
C GLY A 90 13.07 6.14 -5.43
N LEU A 91 12.95 7.47 -5.62
CA LEU A 91 12.81 8.43 -4.52
C LEU A 91 11.38 8.52 -3.98
N SER A 92 10.38 8.13 -4.77
CA SER A 92 8.94 8.21 -4.45
C SER A 92 8.32 6.86 -4.12
N ILE A 93 8.85 5.78 -4.71
CA ILE A 93 8.42 4.40 -4.49
C ILE A 93 9.62 3.54 -4.08
N ASN A 94 9.38 2.34 -3.56
CA ASN A 94 10.47 1.43 -3.20
C ASN A 94 11.28 1.06 -4.47
N PRO A 95 12.62 1.26 -4.50
CA PRO A 95 13.46 0.89 -5.65
C PRO A 95 13.42 -0.60 -6.04
N GLY A 96 13.14 -1.48 -5.07
CA GLY A 96 12.96 -2.92 -5.30
C GLY A 96 11.61 -3.34 -5.88
N SER A 97 10.72 -2.38 -6.15
CA SER A 97 9.42 -2.64 -6.79
C SER A 97 9.57 -2.90 -8.29
N ARG A 98 8.47 -3.38 -8.88
CA ARG A 98 8.25 -3.47 -10.33
C ARG A 98 7.04 -2.63 -10.67
N ILE A 99 7.17 -1.83 -11.72
CA ILE A 99 6.09 -0.99 -12.23
C ILE A 99 5.41 -1.75 -13.37
N VAL A 100 4.12 -2.00 -13.21
CA VAL A 100 3.24 -2.57 -14.22
C VAL A 100 2.43 -1.44 -14.85
N ALA A 101 2.61 -1.22 -16.15
CA ALA A 101 1.76 -0.32 -16.92
C ALA A 101 0.48 -1.07 -17.29
N CYS A 102 -0.68 -0.51 -16.93
CA CYS A 102 -1.98 -1.08 -17.24
C CYS A 102 -2.74 -0.12 -18.17
N ALA A 103 -3.09 -0.62 -19.35
CA ALA A 103 -3.85 0.14 -20.33
C ALA A 103 -5.32 0.20 -19.89
N ALA A 104 -5.91 1.39 -19.77
CA ALA A 104 -7.31 1.49 -19.35
C ALA A 104 -8.26 0.99 -20.46
N ALA A 105 -9.33 0.28 -20.08
CA ALA A 105 -10.45 0.06 -20.99
C ALA A 105 -11.25 1.36 -21.18
N ASP A 106 -11.93 1.45 -22.32
CA ASP A 106 -12.96 2.46 -22.61
C ASP A 106 -12.45 3.91 -22.62
N GLY A 107 -11.18 4.12 -22.98
CA GLY A 107 -10.61 5.46 -23.21
C GLY A 107 -10.29 6.25 -21.94
N GLY A 108 -10.31 5.62 -20.77
CA GLY A 108 -9.81 6.23 -19.54
C GLY A 108 -8.28 6.45 -19.55
N PRO A 109 -7.72 7.25 -18.63
CA PRO A 109 -6.28 7.35 -18.50
C PRO A 109 -5.68 6.06 -17.91
N ASP A 110 -4.60 5.61 -18.54
CA ASP A 110 -3.75 4.50 -18.12
C ASP A 110 -3.28 4.67 -16.68
N VAL A 111 -3.00 3.54 -16.04
CA VAL A 111 -2.56 3.47 -14.65
C VAL A 111 -1.26 2.69 -14.57
N GLU A 112 -0.31 3.20 -13.80
CA GLU A 112 0.90 2.46 -13.44
C GLU A 112 0.80 2.01 -12.00
N ILE A 113 1.11 0.74 -11.76
CA ILE A 113 1.07 0.11 -10.44
C ILE A 113 2.49 -0.34 -10.08
N ALA A 114 3.04 0.25 -9.03
CA ALA A 114 4.30 -0.15 -8.42
C ALA A 114 4.04 -1.16 -7.29
N VAL A 115 4.49 -2.38 -7.48
CA VAL A 115 4.30 -3.51 -6.55
C VAL A 115 5.65 -4.13 -6.18
N MET A 116 5.79 -4.69 -4.98
CA MET A 116 7.04 -5.38 -4.63
C MET A 116 7.28 -6.55 -5.58
N ALA A 117 8.55 -6.83 -5.89
CA ALA A 117 8.89 -7.89 -6.87
C ALA A 117 8.32 -9.28 -6.48
N LEU A 118 8.21 -9.56 -5.18
CA LEU A 118 7.63 -10.80 -4.65
C LEU A 118 6.10 -10.90 -4.87
N ASP A 119 5.41 -9.77 -4.95
CA ASP A 119 3.96 -9.65 -5.12
C ASP A 119 3.57 -9.46 -6.61
N LEU A 120 4.56 -9.33 -7.52
CA LEU A 120 4.32 -9.07 -8.94
C LEU A 120 3.50 -10.18 -9.60
N ARG A 121 3.79 -11.44 -9.27
CA ARG A 121 3.09 -12.59 -9.85
C ARG A 121 1.60 -12.53 -9.51
N GLU A 122 1.29 -12.31 -8.23
CA GLU A 122 -0.07 -12.18 -7.73
C GLU A 122 -0.81 -11.03 -8.41
N LEU A 123 -0.13 -9.89 -8.62
CA LEU A 123 -0.72 -8.76 -9.34
C LEU A 123 -1.05 -9.11 -10.80
N LEU A 124 -0.14 -9.76 -11.51
CA LEU A 124 -0.35 -10.12 -12.93
C LEU A 124 -1.46 -11.16 -13.09
N ASP A 125 -1.58 -12.11 -12.16
CA ASP A 125 -2.65 -13.10 -12.16
C ASP A 125 -4.02 -12.47 -11.79
N ALA A 126 -4.02 -11.35 -11.06
CA ALA A 126 -5.21 -10.57 -10.71
C ALA A 126 -5.73 -9.67 -11.85
N LEU A 127 -4.89 -9.27 -12.80
CA LEU A 127 -5.27 -8.36 -13.88
C LEU A 127 -5.85 -9.12 -15.09
N PRO A 128 -6.77 -8.49 -15.85
CA PRO A 128 -7.23 -9.03 -17.13
C PRO A 128 -6.05 -9.21 -18.11
N ARG A 129 -6.12 -10.30 -18.89
CA ARG A 129 -5.04 -10.72 -19.80
C ARG A 129 -4.99 -10.00 -21.12
#